data_AF-A0A6M0RNU1-F1
#
_entry.id   AF-A0A6M0RNU1-F1
#
_cell.length_a   1.000
_cell.length_b   1.000
_cell.length_c   1.000
_cell.angle_alpha   90.00
_cell.angle_beta   90.00
_cell.angle_gamma   90.00
#
_symmetry.space_group_name_H-M   'P 1'
#
loop_
_entity.id
_entity.type
_entity.pdbx_description
1 polymer ?
#
loop_
_entity_poly.entity_id
_entity_poly.type
_entity_poly.pdbx_seq_one_letter_code
_entity_poly.pdbx_strand_id
1 'polypeptide(L)' 'MARIPSDPLFSTQWHLQNITPGLLDLNVVDVWDDYTGAGVDVAVIDDAVQRSHPDLDENYS' A
#
# COMPACT_ATOMS: atom_id res chain seq x y z
N MET A 1 -5.06 12.79 11.82
CA MET A 1 -4.10 11.75 12.23
C MET A 1 -4.08 10.79 11.08
N ALA A 2 -2.90 10.50 10.53
CA ALA A 2 -2.77 9.65 9.37
C ALA A 2 -3.60 8.37 9.53
N ARG A 3 -4.41 8.06 8.52
CA ARG A 3 -5.19 6.82 8.49
C ARG A 3 -4.26 5.62 8.28
N ILE A 4 -3.84 5.02 9.39
CA ILE A 4 -3.03 3.79 9.37
C ILE A 4 -3.93 2.58 9.08
N PRO A 5 -3.59 1.74 8.09
CA PRO A 5 -4.31 0.49 7.81
C PRO A 5 -4.26 -0.49 9.00
N SER A 6 -5.33 -1.25 9.19
CA SER A 6 -5.45 -2.24 10.27
C SER A 6 -5.09 -3.67 9.84
N ASP A 7 -4.42 -3.81 8.70
CA ASP A 7 -4.09 -5.09 8.09
C ASP A 7 -3.13 -5.90 8.97
N PRO A 8 -3.34 -7.23 9.11
CA PRO A 8 -2.53 -8.06 10.00
C PRO A 8 -1.03 -7.99 9.72
N LEU A 9 -0.63 -7.71 8.48
CA LEU A 9 0.76 -7.66 8.05
C LEU A 9 1.31 -6.23 7.93
N PHE A 10 0.52 -5.19 8.18
CA PHE A 10 0.95 -3.79 8.02
C PHE A 10 2.22 -3.49 8.82
N SER A 11 2.28 -3.96 10.07
CA SER A 11 3.43 -3.76 10.96
C SER A 11 4.74 -4.37 10.44
N THR A 12 4.66 -5.27 9.46
CA THR A 12 5.83 -5.92 8.81
C THR A 12 6.23 -5.24 7.50
N GLN A 13 5.43 -4.32 6.98
CA GLN A 13 5.67 -3.58 5.73
C GLN A 13 6.55 -2.36 5.99
N TRP A 14 7.79 -2.60 6.40
CA TRP A 14 8.80 -1.58 6.75
C TRP A 14 8.99 -0.49 5.68
N HIS A 15 8.73 -0.80 4.41
CA HIS A 15 8.87 0.13 3.30
C HIS A 15 7.80 1.24 3.31
N LEU A 16 6.64 1.01 3.95
CA LEU A 16 5.58 2.00 4.09
C LEU A 16 5.77 2.89 5.30
N GLN A 17 6.16 2.29 6.43
CA GLN A 17 6.42 2.98 7.69
C GLN A 17 7.50 2.24 8.47
N ASN A 18 8.61 2.92 8.76
CA ASN A 18 9.67 2.37 9.57
C ASN A 18 9.76 3.09 10.92
N ILE A 19 9.38 2.41 11.99
CA ILE A 19 9.43 2.95 13.35
C ILE A 19 10.82 2.78 14.00
N THR A 20 11.78 2.16 13.32
CA THR A 20 13.13 1.95 13.84
C THR A 20 14.02 3.16 13.53
N PRO A 21 14.59 3.83 14.55
CA PRO A 21 15.43 5.00 14.32
C PRO A 21 16.61 4.74 13.38
N GLY A 22 16.81 5.66 12.43
CA GLY A 22 17.94 5.60 11.48
C GLY A 22 17.73 4.67 10.28
N LEU A 23 16.57 4.02 10.17
CA LEU A 23 16.19 3.26 8.97
C LEU A 23 15.27 4.10 8.06
N LEU A 24 15.13 3.65 6.81
CA LEU A 24 14.40 4.36 5.75
C LEU A 24 13.04 3.71 5.47
N ASP A 25 12.10 4.53 5.01
CA ASP A 25 10.82 4.17 4.41
C ASP A 25 10.48 5.16 3.26
N LEU A 26 9.31 5.01 2.65
CA LEU A 26 8.84 5.85 1.54
C LEU A 26 8.22 7.19 2.00
N ASN A 27 8.07 7.43 3.31
CA ASN A 27 7.40 8.60 3.88
C ASN A 27 6.00 8.85 3.30
N VAL A 28 5.19 7.79 3.15
CA VAL A 28 3.86 7.84 2.50
C VAL A 28 2.69 7.97 3.48
N VAL A 29 2.91 7.75 4.77
CA VAL A 29 1.83 7.68 5.76
C VAL A 29 1.03 8.97 5.84
N ASP A 30 1.70 10.13 5.83
CA ASP A 30 1.03 11.43 5.95
C ASP A 30 0.21 11.79 4.70
N VAL A 31 0.62 11.31 3.51
CA VAL A 31 -0.08 11.64 2.26
C VAL A 31 -1.39 10.88 2.11
N TRP A 32 -1.59 9.76 2.83
CA TRP A 32 -2.80 8.94 2.75
C TRP A 32 -4.07 9.61 3.27
N ASP A 33 -3.94 10.66 4.08
CA ASP A 33 -5.09 11.47 4.49
C ASP A 33 -5.70 12.24 3.30
N ASP A 34 -4.90 12.52 2.26
CA ASP A 34 -5.29 13.29 1.08
C ASP A 34 -5.36 12.44 -0.21
N TYR A 35 -4.47 11.46 -0.36
CA TYR A 35 -4.30 10.67 -1.59
C TYR A 35 -4.06 9.20 -1.31
N THR A 36 -4.89 8.35 -1.93
CA THR A 36 -4.75 6.88 -1.88
C THR A 36 -4.42 6.26 -3.24
N GLY A 37 -4.33 7.08 -4.30
CA GLY A 37 -4.24 6.62 -5.69
C GLY A 37 -5.60 6.39 -6.38
N ALA A 38 -6.72 6.69 -5.70
CA ALA A 38 -8.06 6.58 -6.29
C ALA A 38 -8.18 7.37 -7.61
N GLY A 39 -8.72 6.72 -8.65
CA GLY A 39 -8.88 7.31 -9.99
C GLY A 39 -7.65 7.18 -10.90
N VAL A 40 -6.60 6.48 -10.48
CA VAL A 40 -5.41 6.17 -11.29
C VAL A 40 -5.41 4.69 -11.67
N ASP A 41 -5.29 4.41 -12.98
CA ASP A 41 -5.06 3.06 -13.48
C ASP A 41 -3.56 2.73 -13.53
N VAL A 42 -3.18 1.56 -13.01
CA VAL A 42 -1.81 1.05 -13.02
C VAL A 42 -1.79 -0.31 -13.71
N ALA A 43 -0.90 -0.47 -14.70
CA ALA A 43 -0.68 -1.74 -15.39
C ALA A 43 0.63 -2.40 -14.92
N VAL A 44 0.54 -3.65 -14.48
CA VAL A 44 1.70 -4.51 -14.17
C VAL A 44 1.98 -5.38 -15.39
N ILE A 45 3.15 -5.19 -16.02
CA ILE A 45 3.58 -6.00 -17.17
C ILE A 45 4.49 -7.11 -16.65
N ASP A 46 3.91 -8.28 -16.40
CA ASP A 46 4.60 -9.46 -15.87
C ASP A 46 3.96 -10.75 -16.46
N ASP A 47 4.20 -11.91 -15.86
CA ASP A 47 3.71 -13.21 -16.33
C ASP A 47 2.19 -13.39 -16.12
N ALA A 48 1.65 -13.00 -14.96
CA ALA A 48 0.24 -13.08 -14.60
C ALA A 48 -0.10 -12.24 -13.36
N VAL A 49 -1.41 -12.03 -13.14
CA VAL A 49 -1.97 -11.46 -11.88
C VAL A 49 -3.15 -12.33 -11.45
N GLN A 50 -3.18 -12.76 -10.19
CA GLN A 50 -4.33 -13.45 -9.62
C GLN A 50 -5.45 -12.45 -9.28
N ARG A 51 -6.33 -12.21 -10.24
CA ARG A 51 -7.42 -11.21 -10.14
C ARG A 51 -8.38 -11.42 -8.97
N SER A 52 -8.53 -12.66 -8.50
CA SER A 52 -9.46 -13.03 -7.43
C SER A 52 -8.78 -13.14 -6.05
N HIS A 53 -7.55 -12.63 -5.91
CA HIS A 53 -6.91 -12.56 -4.59
C HIS A 53 -7.66 -11.53 -3.73
N PRO A 54 -8.01 -11.83 -2.47
CA PRO A 54 -8.85 -10.94 -1.64
C PRO A 54 -8.21 -9.58 -1.30
N ASP A 55 -6.90 -9.43 -1.54
CA ASP A 55 -6.15 -8.17 -1.36
C ASP A 55 -6.03 -7.36 -2.68
N LEU A 56 -6.60 -7.88 -3.78
CA LEU A 56 -6.51 -7.28 -5.12
C LEU A 56 -7.88 -7.15 -5.82
N ASP A 57 -8.83 -8.02 -5.51
CA ASP A 57 -10.08 -8.19 -6.26
C ASP A 57 -10.98 -6.94 -6.26
N GLU A 58 -11.03 -6.20 -5.14
CA GLU A 58 -11.76 -4.92 -5.06
C GLU A 58 -11.15 -3.80 -5.93
N ASN A 59 -9.88 -3.93 -6.34
CA ASN A 59 -9.14 -2.92 -7.11
C ASN A 59 -8.77 -3.39 -8.53
N TYR A 60 -9.31 -4.52 -9.00
CA TYR A 60 -9.07 -5.04 -10.35
C TYR A 60 -10.11 -4.52 -11.36
N SER A 61 -9.68 -4.05 -12.53
CA SER A 61 -10.53 -3.51 -13.61
C SER A 61 -10.62 -4.38 -14.86
#